data_AF-A0A7X3T6E3-F1
#
_entry.id   AF-A0A7X3T6E3-F1
#
_cell.length_a   1.000
_cell.length_b   1.000
_cell.length_c   1.000
_cell.angle_alpha   90.00
_cell.angle_beta   90.00
_cell.angle_gamma   90.00
#
_symmetry.space_group_name_H-M   'P 1'
#
loop_
_entity.id
_entity.type
_entity.pdbx_description
1 polymer ?
#
loop_
_entity_poly.entity_id
_entity_poly.type
_entity_poly.pdbx_seq_one_letter_code
_entity_poly.pdbx_strand_id
1 'polypeptide(L)'
;MKSYRQIVEEAKTEIPEVTVAEVKTEQEKESDFVLLDVRDEDEYRAGYIPDAVHVTRGMLEFSVENHIPDRDQKVIIYCAAGLRSLLAAKSLREMGYTDTVSLAGGYRDWAAAGLPTVQDKPMSHEQLDRYSRHFMLTEVGEQGQAKLLNAKVLMVGAGGLGSPAGVYLGAAGVGHLGIIDSDVVELSNLQRQILHRTESVGTPKVQSATTTIKSLNPDIDITPYNLRLTADNVEEIFSEYDLIVDGCDNFATRFLVNDAAVLMNKPIVHGSIFQFEGQVSLFKPHEGPCYRCLFPTPPPPGMVPS
;
A
#
# COMPACT_ATOMS: atom_id res chain seq x y z
N MET A 1 11.26 -12.78 44.18
CA MET A 1 10.93 -12.31 42.82
C MET A 1 12.03 -11.37 42.38
N LYS A 2 12.62 -11.55 41.19
CA LYS A 2 13.67 -10.65 40.69
C LYS A 2 13.05 -9.28 40.42
N SER A 3 13.76 -8.20 40.75
CA SER A 3 13.33 -6.84 40.40
C SER A 3 13.51 -6.58 38.91
N TYR A 4 12.80 -5.60 38.35
CA TYR A 4 12.96 -5.15 36.96
C TYR A 4 14.44 -4.91 36.59
N ARG A 5 15.19 -4.21 37.44
CA ARG A 5 16.63 -3.94 37.21
C ARG A 5 17.46 -5.22 37.14
N GLN A 6 17.18 -6.19 38.03
CA GLN A 6 17.89 -7.47 38.02
C GLN A 6 17.62 -8.27 36.75
N ILE A 7 16.39 -8.25 36.25
CA ILE A 7 16.01 -8.95 35.02
C ILE A 7 16.73 -8.33 33.80
N VAL A 8 16.80 -7.00 33.73
CA VAL A 8 17.50 -6.30 32.65
C VAL A 8 19.02 -6.54 32.69
N GLU A 9 19.64 -6.49 33.87
CA GLU A 9 21.08 -6.75 34.00
C GLU A 9 21.44 -8.19 33.66
N GLU A 10 20.59 -9.17 34.01
CA GLU A 10 20.75 -10.54 33.57
C GLU A 10 20.63 -10.67 32.04
N ALA A 11 19.62 -10.01 31.44
CA ALA A 11 19.47 -9.99 29.99
C ALA A 11 20.69 -9.38 29.28
N LYS A 12 21.32 -8.32 29.81
CA LYS A 12 22.56 -7.75 29.26
C LYS A 12 23.73 -8.74 29.23
N THR A 13 23.78 -9.68 30.17
CA THR A 13 24.86 -10.68 30.19
C THR A 13 24.64 -11.80 29.18
N GLU A 14 23.40 -12.05 28.78
CA GLU A 14 23.02 -13.14 27.89
C GLU A 14 22.86 -12.67 26.43
N ILE A 15 22.36 -11.45 26.23
CA ILE A 15 22.00 -10.89 24.93
C ILE A 15 23.13 -9.98 24.44
N PRO A 16 23.74 -10.25 23.27
CA PRO A 16 24.67 -9.35 22.61
C PRO A 16 23.99 -8.02 22.29
N GLU A 17 24.74 -6.95 22.48
CA GLU A 17 24.34 -5.60 22.07
C GLU A 17 25.17 -5.16 20.86
N VAL A 18 24.53 -4.44 19.95
CA VAL A 18 25.18 -3.75 18.83
C VAL A 18 24.93 -2.25 18.95
N THR A 19 25.91 -1.46 18.53
CA THR A 19 25.83 0.01 18.51
C THR A 19 25.19 0.50 17.21
N VAL A 20 24.71 1.74 17.23
CA VAL A 20 24.20 2.44 16.04
C VAL A 20 25.20 2.43 14.88
N ALA A 21 26.50 2.59 15.16
CA ALA A 21 27.55 2.58 14.14
C ALA A 21 27.75 1.19 13.51
N GLU A 22 27.62 0.12 14.30
CA GLU A 22 27.71 -1.26 13.81
C GLU A 22 26.52 -1.61 12.92
N VAL A 23 25.30 -1.27 13.34
CA VAL A 23 24.10 -1.49 12.50
C VAL A 23 24.20 -0.73 11.18
N LYS A 24 24.68 0.52 11.20
CA LYS A 24 24.90 1.28 9.96
C LYS A 24 25.93 0.61 9.05
N THR A 25 27.01 0.08 9.64
CA THR A 25 28.03 -0.65 8.89
C THR A 25 27.45 -1.93 8.27
N GLU A 26 26.51 -2.60 8.93
CA GLU A 26 25.79 -3.74 8.37
C GLU A 26 24.84 -3.35 7.24
N GLN A 27 24.14 -2.21 7.35
CA GLN A 27 23.32 -1.67 6.25
C GLN A 27 24.17 -1.32 5.02
N GLU A 28 25.31 -0.64 5.20
CA GLU A 28 26.22 -0.26 4.11
C GLU A 28 26.85 -1.47 3.40
N LYS A 29 26.90 -2.63 4.09
CA LYS A 29 27.39 -3.90 3.52
C LYS A 29 26.29 -4.76 2.90
N GLU A 30 25.03 -4.30 2.94
CA GLU A 30 23.86 -5.09 2.53
C GLU A 30 23.83 -6.47 3.21
N SER A 31 24.22 -6.52 4.48
CA SER A 31 24.15 -7.75 5.28
C SER A 31 22.70 -8.21 5.42
N ASP A 32 22.48 -9.52 5.46
CA ASP A 32 21.17 -10.11 5.68
C ASP A 32 20.80 -10.09 7.17
N PHE A 33 19.91 -9.17 7.56
CA PHE A 33 19.33 -9.08 8.89
C PHE A 33 17.97 -8.36 8.86
N VAL A 34 17.17 -8.55 9.92
CA VAL A 34 15.90 -7.84 10.12
C VAL A 34 16.04 -6.86 11.27
N LEU A 35 15.58 -5.62 11.06
CA LEU A 35 15.35 -4.67 12.14
C LEU A 35 13.96 -4.87 12.73
N LEU A 36 13.88 -5.08 14.04
CA LEU A 36 12.62 -5.26 14.76
C LEU A 36 12.40 -4.13 15.76
N ASP A 37 11.37 -3.32 15.52
CA ASP A 37 10.87 -2.30 16.44
C ASP A 37 9.87 -2.92 17.42
N VAL A 38 10.17 -2.85 18.72
CA VAL A 38 9.27 -3.33 19.79
C VAL A 38 8.61 -2.22 20.62
N ARG A 39 8.65 -0.99 20.12
CA ARG A 39 7.99 0.17 20.74
C ARG A 39 6.47 0.10 20.60
N ASP A 40 5.77 0.90 21.39
CA ASP A 40 4.32 1.01 21.31
C ASP A 40 3.91 1.82 20.06
N GLU A 41 2.65 1.69 19.63
CA GLU A 41 2.14 2.30 18.38
C GLU A 41 2.41 3.81 18.27
N ASP A 42 2.17 4.57 19.34
CA ASP A 42 2.37 6.02 19.33
C ASP A 42 3.84 6.41 19.15
N GLU A 43 4.76 5.63 19.72
CA GLU A 43 6.20 5.85 19.54
C GLU A 43 6.64 5.52 18.10
N TYR A 44 6.05 4.48 17.50
CA TYR A 44 6.33 4.06 16.13
C TYR A 44 5.82 5.09 15.12
N ARG A 45 4.57 5.56 15.29
CA ARG A 45 3.96 6.62 14.46
C ARG A 45 4.67 7.97 14.55
N ALA A 46 5.31 8.26 15.69
CA ALA A 46 6.15 9.45 15.84
C ALA A 46 7.46 9.37 15.02
N GLY A 47 7.80 8.19 14.49
CA GLY A 47 8.92 7.96 13.60
C GLY A 47 9.64 6.65 13.94
N TYR A 48 10.18 5.99 12.91
CA TYR A 48 10.84 4.68 13.00
C TYR A 48 12.09 4.58 12.10
N ILE A 49 12.90 3.55 12.33
CA ILE A 49 14.08 3.28 11.51
C ILE A 49 13.62 2.68 10.17
N PRO A 50 14.10 3.16 9.00
CA PRO A 50 13.72 2.61 7.71
C PRO A 50 13.87 1.08 7.65
N ASP A 51 12.94 0.43 6.94
CA ASP A 51 12.89 -1.02 6.72
C ASP A 51 12.71 -1.87 7.99
N ALA A 52 12.41 -1.25 9.14
CA ALA A 52 12.08 -1.97 10.35
C ALA A 52 10.70 -2.64 10.28
N VAL A 53 10.65 -3.90 10.71
CA VAL A 53 9.42 -4.60 11.05
C VAL A 53 8.97 -4.11 12.43
N HIS A 54 7.67 -3.80 12.59
CA HIS A 54 7.13 -3.35 13.87
C HIS A 54 6.24 -4.43 14.50
N VAL A 55 6.61 -4.85 15.71
CA VAL A 55 5.80 -5.74 16.54
C VAL A 55 5.93 -5.26 17.98
N THR A 56 4.86 -4.69 18.53
CA THR A 56 4.87 -4.17 19.91
C THR A 56 5.32 -5.23 20.91
N ARG A 57 6.03 -4.80 21.97
CA ARG A 57 6.55 -5.73 22.98
C ARG A 57 5.48 -6.66 23.56
N GLY A 58 4.24 -6.18 23.72
CA GLY A 58 3.14 -6.96 24.28
C GLY A 58 2.55 -8.03 23.32
N MET A 59 2.79 -7.89 22.01
CA MET A 59 2.31 -8.81 20.98
C MET A 59 3.42 -9.68 20.40
N LEU A 60 4.66 -9.54 20.89
CA LEU A 60 5.85 -10.15 20.32
C LEU A 60 5.69 -11.67 20.18
N GLU A 61 5.40 -12.36 21.28
CA GLU A 61 5.31 -13.82 21.31
C GLU A 61 4.15 -14.37 20.47
N PHE A 62 3.17 -13.54 20.11
CA PHE A 62 2.01 -13.93 19.31
C PHE A 62 2.15 -13.64 17.82
N SER A 63 3.03 -12.69 17.45
CA SER A 63 3.00 -12.10 16.10
C SER A 63 4.33 -12.13 15.36
N VAL A 64 5.45 -12.34 16.07
CA VAL A 64 6.79 -12.26 15.46
C VAL A 64 6.98 -13.29 14.33
N GLU A 65 6.46 -14.51 14.47
CA GLU A 65 6.62 -15.58 13.47
C GLU A 65 5.93 -15.27 12.13
N ASN A 66 4.88 -14.45 12.15
CA ASN A 66 4.21 -14.02 10.92
C ASN A 66 5.08 -13.05 10.11
N HIS A 67 5.94 -12.30 10.79
CA HIS A 67 6.77 -11.26 10.17
C HIS A 67 8.21 -11.73 9.92
N ILE A 68 8.74 -12.58 10.80
CA ILE A 68 10.11 -13.10 10.74
C ILE A 68 10.03 -14.64 10.87
N PRO A 69 9.61 -15.36 9.80
CA PRO A 69 9.42 -16.81 9.88
C PRO A 69 10.75 -17.58 9.97
N ASP A 70 11.84 -17.00 9.48
CA ASP A 70 13.18 -17.59 9.57
C ASP A 70 13.78 -17.31 10.96
N ARG A 71 13.93 -18.37 11.75
CA ARG A 71 14.46 -18.31 13.12
C ARG A 71 15.99 -18.25 13.17
N ASP A 72 16.65 -18.60 12.07
CA ASP A 72 18.11 -18.58 11.96
C ASP A 72 18.61 -17.21 11.47
N GLN A 73 17.72 -16.40 10.88
CA GLN A 73 18.04 -15.04 10.44
C GLN A 73 18.42 -14.14 11.62
N LYS A 74 19.40 -13.27 11.39
CA LYS A 74 19.80 -12.27 12.38
C LYS A 74 18.70 -11.23 12.60
N VAL A 75 18.28 -11.05 13.85
CA VAL A 75 17.27 -10.07 14.26
C VAL A 75 17.89 -9.03 15.18
N ILE A 76 17.98 -7.79 14.68
CA ILE A 76 18.44 -6.62 15.43
C ILE A 76 17.22 -5.89 16.00
N ILE A 77 17.07 -5.93 17.33
CA ILE A 77 15.86 -5.50 18.00
C ILE A 77 16.11 -4.16 18.66
N TYR A 78 15.21 -3.20 18.48
CA TYR A 78 15.32 -1.89 19.11
C TYR A 78 14.03 -1.46 19.80
N CYS A 79 14.20 -0.64 20.82
CA CYS A 79 13.10 0.08 21.45
C CYS A 79 13.48 1.57 21.56
N ALA A 80 12.85 2.35 22.44
CA ALA A 80 13.23 3.75 22.63
C ALA A 80 14.68 3.97 23.10
N ALA A 81 15.21 3.11 23.98
CA ALA A 81 16.49 3.34 24.67
C ALA A 81 17.31 2.05 24.97
N GLY A 82 17.00 0.92 24.34
CA GLY A 82 17.73 -0.35 24.49
C GLY A 82 17.27 -1.31 25.60
N LEU A 83 16.45 -0.87 26.56
CA LEU A 83 16.05 -1.73 27.70
C LEU A 83 14.95 -2.75 27.36
N ARG A 84 13.90 -2.34 26.64
CA ARG A 84 12.80 -3.25 26.24
C ARG A 84 13.28 -4.25 25.19
N SER A 85 14.18 -3.84 24.29
CA SER A 85 14.74 -4.70 23.25
C SER A 85 15.60 -5.82 23.81
N LEU A 86 16.34 -5.61 24.90
CA LEU A 86 17.05 -6.69 25.59
C LEU A 86 16.09 -7.79 26.08
N LEU A 87 14.97 -7.40 26.68
CA LEU A 87 13.96 -8.35 27.15
C LEU A 87 13.27 -9.05 25.97
N ALA A 88 12.99 -8.33 24.88
CA ALA A 88 12.44 -8.90 23.66
C ALA A 88 13.39 -9.91 23.01
N ALA A 89 14.68 -9.60 22.92
CA ALA A 89 15.70 -10.51 22.40
C ALA A 89 15.78 -11.81 23.19
N LYS A 90 15.64 -11.73 24.52
CA LYS A 90 15.58 -12.90 25.39
C LYS A 90 14.33 -13.74 25.13
N SER A 91 13.14 -13.12 25.06
CA SER A 91 11.91 -13.81 24.67
C SER A 91 12.05 -14.53 23.33
N LEU A 92 12.64 -13.89 22.31
CA LEU A 92 12.82 -14.51 21.00
C LEU A 92 13.77 -15.72 21.04
N ARG A 93 14.84 -15.68 21.85
CA ARG A 93 15.70 -16.86 22.05
C ARG A 93 14.96 -18.01 22.72
N GLU A 94 14.11 -17.71 23.69
CA GLU A 94 13.25 -18.71 24.34
C GLU A 94 12.24 -19.31 23.35
N MET A 95 11.82 -18.56 22.33
CA MET A 95 10.99 -19.04 21.21
C MET A 95 11.79 -19.82 20.15
N GLY A 96 13.13 -19.80 20.22
CA GLY A 96 14.03 -20.55 19.33
C GLY A 96 14.67 -19.75 18.21
N TYR A 97 14.64 -18.41 18.24
CA TYR A 97 15.46 -17.59 17.34
C TYR A 97 16.93 -17.63 17.77
N THR A 98 17.83 -17.91 16.84
CA THR A 98 19.23 -18.24 17.18
C THR A 98 20.16 -17.03 17.23
N ASP A 99 19.89 -16.00 16.42
CA ASP A 99 20.74 -14.81 16.31
C ASP A 99 19.95 -13.52 16.60
N THR A 100 19.69 -13.28 17.88
CA THR A 100 19.03 -12.05 18.35
C THR A 100 20.02 -11.13 19.04
N VAL A 101 19.98 -9.86 18.68
CA VAL A 101 20.83 -8.81 19.25
C VAL A 101 20.00 -7.56 19.60
N SER A 102 20.39 -6.84 20.64
CA SER A 102 19.74 -5.59 21.05
C SER A 102 20.50 -4.38 20.50
N LEU A 103 19.81 -3.43 19.89
CA LEU A 103 20.39 -2.13 19.54
C LEU A 103 20.56 -1.28 20.81
N ALA A 104 21.80 -1.13 21.26
CA ALA A 104 22.15 -0.26 22.37
C ALA A 104 21.76 1.19 22.05
N GLY A 105 21.13 1.87 23.02
CA GLY A 105 20.64 3.24 22.83
C GLY A 105 19.32 3.36 22.04
N GLY A 106 18.95 2.32 21.28
CA GLY A 106 17.69 2.22 20.56
C GLY A 106 17.43 3.38 19.58
N TYR A 107 16.16 3.71 19.38
CA TYR A 107 15.72 4.78 18.46
C TYR A 107 16.27 6.17 18.83
N ARG A 108 16.44 6.47 20.13
CA ARG A 108 16.92 7.78 20.57
C ARG A 108 18.34 8.05 20.08
N ASP A 109 19.23 7.10 20.25
CA ASP A 109 20.63 7.26 19.84
C ASP A 109 20.75 7.20 18.31
N TRP A 110 19.91 6.41 17.63
CA TRP A 110 19.79 6.42 16.17
C TRP A 110 19.42 7.81 15.63
N ALA A 111 18.36 8.41 16.17
CA ALA A 111 17.91 9.74 15.78
C ALA A 111 18.93 10.84 16.17
N ALA A 112 19.55 10.73 17.35
CA ALA A 112 20.58 11.67 17.79
C ALA A 112 21.85 11.63 16.94
N ALA A 113 22.16 10.48 16.33
CA ALA A 113 23.24 10.32 15.36
C ALA A 113 22.91 10.95 13.99
N GLY A 114 21.71 11.52 13.80
CA GLY A 114 21.29 12.13 12.54
C GLY A 114 21.07 11.11 11.41
N LEU A 115 20.84 9.85 11.76
CA LEU A 115 20.57 8.79 10.78
C LEU A 115 19.14 8.89 10.24
N PRO A 116 18.86 8.32 9.05
CA PRO A 116 17.55 8.37 8.45
C PRO A 116 16.47 7.77 9.36
N THR A 117 15.36 8.48 9.48
CA THR A 117 14.12 8.04 10.15
C THR A 117 12.96 8.27 9.20
N VAL A 118 12.00 7.36 9.19
CA VAL A 118 10.74 7.51 8.44
C VAL A 118 9.66 7.98 9.39
N GLN A 119 8.88 8.95 8.97
CA GLN A 119 7.62 9.31 9.63
C GLN A 119 6.53 9.30 8.57
N ASP A 120 5.60 8.37 8.72
CA ASP A 120 4.45 8.27 7.82
C ASP A 120 3.50 9.45 8.04
N LYS A 121 2.65 9.71 7.03
CA LYS A 121 1.61 10.73 7.14
C LYS A 121 0.73 10.40 8.35
N PRO A 122 0.54 11.33 9.30
CA PRO A 122 -0.25 11.07 10.49
C PRO A 122 -1.71 10.79 10.08
N MET A 123 -2.26 9.71 10.61
CA MET A 123 -3.67 9.35 10.46
C MET A 123 -4.51 10.03 11.54
N SER A 124 -5.71 10.50 11.19
CA SER A 124 -6.70 10.96 12.18
C SER A 124 -7.22 9.79 13.02
N HIS A 125 -7.89 10.08 14.14
CA HIS A 125 -8.50 9.04 14.96
C HIS A 125 -9.55 8.24 14.17
N GLU A 126 -10.36 8.91 13.36
CA GLU A 126 -11.35 8.28 12.49
C GLU A 126 -10.70 7.37 11.44
N GLN A 127 -9.54 7.76 10.90
CA GLN A 127 -8.78 6.93 9.96
C GLN A 127 -8.20 5.69 10.63
N LEU A 128 -7.66 5.83 11.85
CA LEU A 128 -7.16 4.69 12.64
C LEU A 128 -8.28 3.68 12.92
N ASP A 129 -9.46 4.15 13.30
CA ASP A 129 -10.63 3.29 13.54
C ASP A 129 -11.09 2.62 12.23
N ARG A 130 -11.19 3.40 11.14
CA ARG A 130 -11.63 2.92 9.81
C ARG A 130 -10.74 1.81 9.27
N TYR A 131 -9.41 1.98 9.36
CA TYR A 131 -8.44 1.04 8.78
C TYR A 131 -7.88 0.02 9.78
N SER A 132 -8.43 -0.05 11.00
CA SER A 132 -8.01 -0.99 12.05
C SER A 132 -7.90 -2.45 11.60
N ARG A 133 -8.72 -2.87 10.62
CA ARG A 133 -8.66 -4.22 10.05
C ARG A 133 -7.48 -4.45 9.11
N HIS A 134 -6.96 -3.41 8.47
CA HIS A 134 -5.78 -3.49 7.60
C HIS A 134 -4.50 -3.61 8.42
N PHE A 135 -4.44 -2.99 9.61
CA PHE A 135 -3.28 -3.07 10.49
C PHE A 135 -2.99 -4.50 10.96
N MET A 136 -4.01 -5.36 11.00
CA MET A 136 -3.88 -6.77 11.35
C MET A 136 -3.36 -7.66 10.21
N LEU A 137 -3.28 -7.14 8.98
CA LEU A 137 -2.78 -7.87 7.82
C LEU A 137 -1.27 -7.67 7.74
N THR A 138 -0.49 -8.74 7.90
CA THR A 138 0.98 -8.71 7.96
C THR A 138 1.60 -8.00 6.75
N GLU A 139 1.08 -8.22 5.53
CA GLU A 139 1.60 -7.62 4.31
C GLU A 139 1.13 -6.18 4.06
N VAL A 140 0.20 -5.67 4.89
CA VAL A 140 -0.28 -4.28 4.84
C VAL A 140 0.20 -3.53 6.08
N GLY A 141 -0.29 -3.86 7.26
CA GLY A 141 0.06 -3.16 8.50
C GLY A 141 -0.24 -1.66 8.44
N GLU A 142 0.32 -0.91 9.39
CA GLU A 142 0.20 0.56 9.37
C GLU A 142 0.99 1.17 8.20
N GLN A 143 2.17 0.62 7.88
CA GLN A 143 3.02 1.11 6.79
C GLN A 143 2.32 1.00 5.42
N GLY A 144 1.70 -0.14 5.13
CA GLY A 144 0.96 -0.38 3.89
C GLY A 144 -0.28 0.51 3.81
N GLN A 145 -0.98 0.74 4.92
CA GLN A 145 -2.08 1.70 4.94
C GLN A 145 -1.61 3.13 4.69
N ALA A 146 -0.48 3.55 5.27
CA ALA A 146 0.12 4.85 4.99
C ALA A 146 0.52 4.99 3.51
N LYS A 147 1.07 3.92 2.90
CA LYS A 147 1.33 3.87 1.46
C LYS A 147 0.06 4.04 0.63
N LEU A 148 -1.04 3.37 0.98
CA LEU A 148 -2.33 3.55 0.32
C LEU A 148 -2.84 5.00 0.42
N LEU A 149 -2.77 5.60 1.61
CA LEU A 149 -3.19 6.99 1.85
C LEU A 149 -2.34 8.04 1.12
N ASN A 150 -1.14 7.67 0.67
CA ASN A 150 -0.28 8.52 -0.15
C ASN A 150 -0.38 8.23 -1.65
N ALA A 151 -0.94 7.07 -2.03
CA ALA A 151 -1.05 6.65 -3.41
C ALA A 151 -2.10 7.45 -4.18
N LYS A 152 -1.80 7.70 -5.46
CA LYS A 152 -2.71 8.29 -6.43
C LYS A 152 -3.04 7.27 -7.51
N VAL A 153 -4.32 6.90 -7.63
CA VAL A 153 -4.78 5.93 -8.64
C VAL A 153 -5.70 6.62 -9.64
N LEU A 154 -5.48 6.37 -10.93
CA LEU A 154 -6.38 6.81 -12.00
C LEU A 154 -7.28 5.66 -12.43
N MET A 155 -8.58 5.83 -12.34
CA MET A 155 -9.56 4.88 -12.86
C MET A 155 -10.13 5.40 -14.18
N VAL A 156 -9.85 4.69 -15.26
CA VAL A 156 -10.35 5.02 -16.60
C VAL A 156 -11.60 4.19 -16.88
N GLY A 157 -12.75 4.87 -16.86
CA GLY A 157 -14.08 4.29 -16.94
C GLY A 157 -14.72 4.08 -15.56
N ALA A 158 -15.90 4.65 -15.34
CA ALA A 158 -16.73 4.45 -14.15
C ALA A 158 -17.87 3.42 -14.41
N GLY A 159 -17.74 2.62 -15.47
CA GLY A 159 -18.70 1.61 -15.89
C GLY A 159 -18.69 0.32 -15.07
N GLY A 160 -18.96 -0.82 -15.71
CA GLY A 160 -19.16 -2.10 -15.01
C GLY A 160 -17.91 -2.63 -14.32
N LEU A 161 -16.72 -2.33 -14.85
CA LEU A 161 -15.43 -2.72 -14.26
C LEU A 161 -14.93 -1.68 -13.25
N GLY A 162 -15.01 -0.40 -13.62
CA GLY A 162 -14.64 0.70 -12.73
C GLY A 162 -15.51 0.78 -11.48
N SER A 163 -16.79 0.40 -11.57
CA SER A 163 -17.70 0.44 -10.42
C SER A 163 -17.20 -0.32 -9.19
N PRO A 164 -17.00 -1.65 -9.24
CA PRO A 164 -16.47 -2.38 -8.10
C PRO A 164 -15.05 -1.94 -7.73
N ALA A 165 -14.19 -1.63 -8.71
CA ALA A 165 -12.82 -1.18 -8.44
C ALA A 165 -12.81 0.13 -7.62
N GLY A 166 -13.55 1.15 -8.04
CA GLY A 166 -13.65 2.44 -7.37
C GLY A 166 -14.21 2.35 -5.96
N VAL A 167 -15.21 1.48 -5.73
CA VAL A 167 -15.74 1.23 -4.38
C VAL A 167 -14.66 0.70 -3.46
N TYR A 168 -13.92 -0.33 -3.87
CA TYR A 168 -12.90 -0.95 -3.03
C TYR A 168 -11.63 -0.10 -2.89
N LEU A 169 -11.20 0.62 -3.93
CA LEU A 169 -10.09 1.57 -3.84
C LEU A 169 -10.42 2.68 -2.84
N GLY A 170 -11.64 3.23 -2.90
CA GLY A 170 -12.08 4.25 -1.97
C GLY A 170 -12.25 3.72 -0.54
N ALA A 171 -12.81 2.51 -0.39
CA ALA A 171 -12.92 1.86 0.92
C ALA A 171 -11.55 1.57 1.55
N ALA A 172 -10.58 1.14 0.74
CA ALA A 172 -9.24 0.80 1.19
C ALA A 172 -8.40 2.02 1.59
N GLY A 173 -8.86 3.23 1.27
CA GLY A 173 -8.17 4.46 1.64
C GLY A 173 -7.05 4.83 0.67
N VAL A 174 -7.21 4.55 -0.62
CA VAL A 174 -6.34 5.17 -1.63
C VAL A 174 -6.48 6.68 -1.53
N GLY A 175 -5.37 7.37 -1.23
CA GLY A 175 -5.36 8.78 -0.85
C GLY A 175 -5.98 9.71 -1.87
N HIS A 176 -5.76 9.43 -3.15
CA HIS A 176 -6.32 10.21 -4.24
C HIS A 176 -6.80 9.30 -5.38
N LEU A 177 -8.07 9.44 -5.77
CA LEU A 177 -8.67 8.71 -6.88
C LEU A 177 -9.06 9.67 -8.02
N GLY A 178 -8.39 9.56 -9.15
CA GLY A 178 -8.84 10.17 -10.40
C GLY A 178 -9.90 9.30 -11.06
N ILE A 179 -11.00 9.87 -11.52
CA ILE A 179 -12.05 9.12 -12.21
C ILE A 179 -12.32 9.77 -13.55
N ILE A 180 -12.06 9.05 -14.65
CA ILE A 180 -12.34 9.51 -16.02
C ILE A 180 -13.54 8.77 -16.57
N ASP A 181 -14.58 9.50 -16.95
CA ASP A 181 -15.71 8.97 -17.71
C ASP A 181 -16.45 10.15 -18.35
N SER A 182 -16.89 10.00 -19.60
CA SER A 182 -17.63 11.06 -20.33
C SER A 182 -19.14 10.85 -20.33
N ASP A 183 -19.61 9.70 -19.86
CA ASP A 183 -21.01 9.32 -19.96
C ASP A 183 -21.84 9.82 -18.78
N VAL A 184 -23.15 9.71 -18.95
CA VAL A 184 -24.13 9.89 -17.88
C VAL A 184 -24.64 8.53 -17.39
N VAL A 185 -25.21 8.51 -16.19
CA VAL A 185 -25.82 7.31 -15.62
C VAL A 185 -27.10 6.96 -16.38
N GLU A 186 -27.22 5.70 -16.78
CA GLU A 186 -28.41 5.17 -17.45
C GLU A 186 -29.04 4.01 -16.67
N LEU A 187 -30.37 3.91 -16.71
CA LEU A 187 -31.11 2.84 -16.02
C LEU A 187 -30.67 1.44 -16.48
N SER A 188 -30.41 1.27 -17.78
CA SER A 188 -29.97 0.01 -18.41
C SER A 188 -28.62 -0.50 -17.87
N ASN A 189 -27.84 0.39 -17.27
CA ASN A 189 -26.47 0.14 -16.82
C ASN A 189 -26.41 -0.25 -15.33
N LEU A 190 -27.45 0.06 -14.55
CA LEU A 190 -27.48 -0.15 -13.10
C LEU A 190 -27.41 -1.62 -12.66
N GLN A 191 -27.71 -2.57 -13.54
CA GLN A 191 -27.58 -4.00 -13.25
C GLN A 191 -26.13 -4.44 -12.98
N ARG A 192 -25.13 -3.64 -13.38
CA ARG A 192 -23.70 -3.94 -13.18
C ARG A 192 -22.86 -2.77 -12.66
N GLN A 193 -23.36 -1.53 -12.73
CA GLN A 193 -22.62 -0.34 -12.34
C GLN A 193 -22.97 0.12 -10.92
N ILE A 194 -22.44 -0.59 -9.93
CA ILE A 194 -22.80 -0.42 -8.51
C ILE A 194 -22.35 0.91 -7.88
N LEU A 195 -21.53 1.72 -8.57
CA LEU A 195 -21.25 3.10 -8.15
C LEU A 195 -22.47 4.01 -8.29
N HIS A 196 -23.45 3.62 -9.10
CA HIS A 196 -24.58 4.46 -9.47
C HIS A 196 -25.89 3.94 -8.87
N ARG A 197 -26.83 4.86 -8.65
CA ARG A 197 -28.15 4.58 -8.09
C ARG A 197 -29.25 5.05 -9.04
N THR A 198 -30.45 4.50 -8.89
CA THR A 198 -31.63 4.90 -9.68
C THR A 198 -31.88 6.41 -9.61
N GLU A 199 -31.64 7.04 -8.46
CA GLU A 199 -31.77 8.49 -8.25
C GLU A 199 -30.74 9.33 -9.04
N SER A 200 -29.63 8.73 -9.48
CA SER A 200 -28.56 9.42 -10.20
C SER A 200 -28.66 9.33 -11.72
N VAL A 201 -29.72 8.71 -12.27
CA VAL A 201 -29.93 8.62 -13.73
C VAL A 201 -29.93 10.02 -14.36
N GLY A 202 -29.16 10.19 -15.44
CA GLY A 202 -28.94 11.47 -16.13
C GLY A 202 -27.80 12.33 -15.55
N THR A 203 -27.23 11.95 -14.41
CA THR A 203 -26.06 12.64 -13.83
C THR A 203 -24.78 12.12 -14.49
N PRO A 204 -23.75 12.96 -14.73
CA PRO A 204 -22.43 12.48 -15.17
C PRO A 204 -21.90 11.36 -14.27
N LYS A 205 -21.41 10.27 -14.87
CA LYS A 205 -20.96 9.08 -14.11
C LYS A 205 -19.87 9.44 -13.11
N VAL A 206 -18.93 10.30 -13.47
CA VAL A 206 -17.86 10.75 -12.55
C VAL A 206 -18.40 11.46 -11.31
N GLN A 207 -19.49 12.22 -11.42
CA GLN A 207 -20.12 12.91 -10.29
C GLN A 207 -20.89 11.94 -9.40
N SER A 208 -21.65 11.02 -10.00
CA SER A 208 -22.34 9.95 -9.27
C SER A 208 -21.34 9.07 -8.51
N ALA A 209 -20.27 8.64 -9.18
CA ALA A 209 -19.18 7.87 -8.58
C ALA A 209 -18.51 8.62 -7.42
N THR A 210 -18.19 9.90 -7.61
CA THR A 210 -17.59 10.75 -6.55
C THR A 210 -18.49 10.81 -5.32
N THR A 211 -19.79 11.05 -5.51
CA THR A 211 -20.78 11.09 -4.42
C THR A 211 -20.82 9.77 -3.65
N THR A 212 -20.92 8.65 -4.36
CA THR A 212 -20.97 7.32 -3.75
C THR A 212 -19.70 7.02 -2.95
N ILE A 213 -18.53 7.24 -3.53
CA ILE A 213 -17.26 6.94 -2.87
C ILE A 213 -17.02 7.86 -1.67
N LYS A 214 -17.30 9.17 -1.78
CA LYS A 214 -17.19 10.11 -0.65
C LYS A 214 -18.18 9.79 0.48
N SER A 215 -19.36 9.23 0.16
CA SER A 215 -20.30 8.78 1.19
C SER A 215 -19.79 7.56 1.97
N LEU A 216 -18.94 6.74 1.34
CA LEU A 216 -18.30 5.58 1.95
C LEU A 216 -17.05 6.00 2.76
N ASN A 217 -16.22 6.84 2.17
CA ASN A 217 -14.97 7.31 2.73
C ASN A 217 -14.75 8.80 2.39
N PRO A 218 -15.07 9.73 3.31
CA PRO A 218 -14.95 11.16 3.05
C PRO A 218 -13.48 11.64 3.04
N ASP A 219 -12.55 10.83 3.58
CA ASP A 219 -11.17 11.22 3.88
C ASP A 219 -10.23 11.17 2.66
N ILE A 220 -10.64 10.51 1.56
CA ILE A 220 -9.84 10.40 0.33
C ILE A 220 -10.14 11.55 -0.63
N ASP A 221 -9.17 12.00 -1.40
CA ASP A 221 -9.40 12.99 -2.46
C ASP A 221 -9.91 12.32 -3.74
N ILE A 222 -10.80 13.01 -4.46
CA ILE A 222 -11.33 12.53 -5.74
C ILE A 222 -11.28 13.65 -6.76
N THR A 223 -10.68 13.37 -7.92
CA THR A 223 -10.70 14.28 -9.08
C THR A 223 -11.57 13.70 -10.19
N PRO A 224 -12.76 14.27 -10.43
CA PRO A 224 -13.63 13.83 -11.51
C PRO A 224 -13.25 14.49 -12.85
N TYR A 225 -12.89 13.68 -13.83
CA TYR A 225 -12.64 14.11 -15.21
C TYR A 225 -13.83 13.73 -16.08
N ASN A 226 -14.79 14.65 -16.20
CA ASN A 226 -15.95 14.48 -17.10
C ASN A 226 -15.57 14.76 -18.56
N LEU A 227 -14.69 13.93 -19.11
CA LEU A 227 -14.13 14.08 -20.46
C LEU A 227 -13.78 12.71 -21.04
N ARG A 228 -13.57 12.68 -22.35
CA ARG A 228 -13.01 11.51 -23.02
C ARG A 228 -11.49 11.57 -22.98
N LEU A 229 -10.85 10.46 -22.66
CA LEU A 229 -9.40 10.34 -22.77
C LEU A 229 -8.98 10.36 -24.25
N THR A 230 -8.04 11.21 -24.61
CA THR A 230 -7.52 11.40 -25.97
C THR A 230 -6.00 11.51 -25.94
N ALA A 231 -5.37 11.43 -27.11
CA ALA A 231 -3.92 11.65 -27.23
C ALA A 231 -3.48 13.04 -26.74
N ASP A 232 -4.37 14.04 -26.78
CA ASP A 232 -4.05 15.42 -26.41
C ASP A 232 -4.02 15.65 -24.89
N ASN A 233 -4.71 14.80 -24.10
CA ASN A 233 -4.84 14.99 -22.65
C ASN A 233 -4.26 13.85 -21.80
N VAL A 234 -3.95 12.69 -22.41
CA VAL A 234 -3.54 11.51 -21.66
C VAL A 234 -2.25 11.72 -20.88
N GLU A 235 -1.28 12.43 -21.46
CA GLU A 235 0.02 12.65 -20.82
C GLU A 235 -0.10 13.52 -19.56
N GLU A 236 -0.79 14.65 -19.67
CA GLU A 236 -1.04 15.57 -18.54
C GLU A 236 -1.78 14.86 -17.40
N ILE A 237 -2.78 14.04 -17.73
CA ILE A 237 -3.55 13.35 -16.70
C ILE A 237 -2.72 12.22 -16.08
N PHE A 238 -2.07 11.37 -16.87
CA PHE A 238 -1.35 10.20 -16.36
C PHE A 238 -0.13 10.57 -15.51
N SER A 239 0.48 11.74 -15.72
CA SER A 239 1.67 12.16 -14.94
C SER A 239 1.36 12.30 -13.45
N GLU A 240 0.11 12.63 -13.12
CA GLU A 240 -0.35 12.87 -11.76
C GLU A 240 -0.64 11.59 -10.94
N TYR A 241 -0.59 10.41 -11.55
CA TYR A 241 -1.00 9.16 -10.91
C TYR A 241 0.11 8.10 -10.88
N ASP A 242 0.12 7.29 -9.83
CA ASP A 242 1.12 6.22 -9.63
C ASP A 242 0.73 4.94 -10.36
N LEU A 243 -0.58 4.66 -10.45
CA LEU A 243 -1.13 3.44 -11.03
C LEU A 243 -2.43 3.73 -11.79
N ILE A 244 -2.61 3.03 -12.91
CA ILE A 244 -3.79 3.15 -13.76
C ILE A 244 -4.65 1.88 -13.63
N VAL A 245 -5.95 2.06 -13.44
CA VAL A 245 -6.96 1.00 -13.52
C VAL A 245 -7.75 1.20 -14.80
N ASP A 246 -7.55 0.29 -15.75
CA ASP A 246 -8.27 0.30 -17.03
C ASP A 246 -9.55 -0.52 -16.92
N GLY A 247 -10.67 0.20 -16.77
CA GLY A 247 -12.03 -0.33 -16.79
C GLY A 247 -12.79 -0.02 -18.08
N CYS A 248 -12.07 0.33 -19.17
CA CYS A 248 -12.69 0.74 -20.42
C CYS A 248 -13.30 -0.44 -21.20
N ASP A 249 -14.45 -0.20 -21.79
CA ASP A 249 -15.19 -1.16 -22.62
C ASP A 249 -14.90 -1.04 -24.12
N ASN A 250 -14.15 -0.01 -24.55
CA ASN A 250 -13.83 0.19 -25.96
C ASN A 250 -12.33 0.01 -26.27
N PHE A 251 -12.02 -0.58 -27.42
CA PHE A 251 -10.64 -0.89 -27.82
C PHE A 251 -9.78 0.35 -28.02
N ALA A 252 -10.31 1.42 -28.64
CA ALA A 252 -9.52 2.61 -28.93
C ALA A 252 -8.90 3.20 -27.65
N THR A 253 -9.68 3.29 -26.57
CA THR A 253 -9.18 3.74 -25.26
C THR A 253 -8.19 2.75 -24.66
N ARG A 254 -8.40 1.42 -24.75
CA ARG A 254 -7.44 0.42 -24.24
C ARG A 254 -6.06 0.56 -24.87
N PHE A 255 -6.00 0.74 -26.18
CA PHE A 255 -4.72 0.95 -26.88
C PHE A 255 -4.08 2.29 -26.52
N LEU A 256 -4.86 3.37 -26.38
CA LEU A 256 -4.36 4.66 -25.93
C LEU A 256 -3.78 4.58 -24.49
N VAL A 257 -4.51 3.96 -23.57
CA VAL A 257 -4.08 3.76 -22.17
C VAL A 257 -2.78 2.97 -22.12
N ASN A 258 -2.68 1.88 -22.89
CA ASN A 258 -1.45 1.09 -23.00
C ASN A 258 -0.28 1.94 -23.49
N ASP A 259 -0.46 2.67 -24.59
CA ASP A 259 0.62 3.40 -25.24
C ASP A 259 1.15 4.51 -24.34
N ALA A 260 0.25 5.26 -23.70
CA ALA A 260 0.60 6.27 -22.72
C ALA A 260 1.32 5.65 -21.50
N ALA A 261 0.81 4.55 -20.96
CA ALA A 261 1.42 3.90 -19.81
C ALA A 261 2.84 3.37 -20.11
N VAL A 262 3.07 2.82 -21.31
CA VAL A 262 4.41 2.40 -21.73
C VAL A 262 5.35 3.60 -21.83
N LEU A 263 4.92 4.68 -22.48
CA LEU A 263 5.74 5.89 -22.63
C LEU A 263 6.07 6.56 -21.29
N MET A 264 5.16 6.49 -20.33
CA MET A 264 5.27 7.16 -19.02
C MET A 264 5.70 6.23 -17.89
N ASN A 265 6.02 4.97 -18.21
CA ASN A 265 6.35 3.91 -17.25
C ASN A 265 5.33 3.78 -16.09
N LYS A 266 4.04 3.74 -16.43
CA LYS A 266 2.94 3.58 -15.47
C LYS A 266 2.43 2.14 -15.44
N PRO A 267 2.31 1.48 -14.27
CA PRO A 267 1.66 0.19 -14.19
C PRO A 267 0.15 0.30 -14.47
N ILE A 268 -0.40 -0.65 -15.21
CA ILE A 268 -1.83 -0.77 -15.49
C ILE A 268 -2.38 -2.06 -14.90
N VAL A 269 -3.44 -1.95 -14.10
CA VAL A 269 -4.35 -3.06 -13.80
C VAL A 269 -5.45 -3.04 -14.84
N HIS A 270 -5.42 -3.99 -15.77
CA HIS A 270 -6.36 -4.09 -16.88
C HIS A 270 -7.47 -5.09 -16.57
N GLY A 271 -8.72 -4.67 -16.79
CA GLY A 271 -9.88 -5.55 -16.80
C GLY A 271 -10.59 -5.53 -18.15
N SER A 272 -11.11 -6.68 -18.57
CA SER A 272 -12.05 -6.75 -19.69
C SER A 272 -13.07 -7.86 -19.50
N ILE A 273 -14.22 -7.71 -20.15
CA ILE A 273 -15.27 -8.72 -20.18
C ILE A 273 -15.74 -8.93 -21.61
N PHE A 274 -16.15 -10.15 -21.93
CA PHE A 274 -16.84 -10.50 -23.16
C PHE A 274 -17.86 -11.60 -22.86
N GLN A 275 -19.14 -11.26 -22.92
CA GLN A 275 -20.24 -12.17 -22.56
C GLN A 275 -20.05 -12.79 -21.16
N PHE A 276 -19.70 -14.07 -21.08
CA PHE A 276 -19.52 -14.84 -19.85
C PHE A 276 -18.05 -14.97 -19.43
N GLU A 277 -17.13 -14.35 -20.19
CA GLU A 277 -15.70 -14.40 -19.94
C GLU A 277 -15.21 -13.07 -19.39
N GLY A 278 -14.31 -13.14 -18.42
CA GLY A 278 -13.60 -12.00 -17.86
C GLY A 278 -12.10 -12.23 -17.93
N GLN A 279 -11.34 -11.16 -18.13
CA GLN A 279 -9.88 -11.18 -18.09
C GLN A 279 -9.39 -10.07 -17.17
N VAL A 280 -8.37 -10.38 -16.38
CA VAL A 280 -7.64 -9.41 -15.57
C VAL A 280 -6.15 -9.64 -15.74
N SER A 281 -5.38 -8.58 -15.89
CA SER A 281 -3.92 -8.66 -16.01
C SER A 281 -3.26 -7.42 -15.42
N LEU A 282 -2.06 -7.61 -14.87
CA LEU A 282 -1.16 -6.51 -14.58
C LEU A 282 -0.23 -6.33 -15.78
N PHE A 283 -0.19 -5.12 -16.35
CA PHE A 283 0.82 -4.71 -17.30
C PHE A 283 1.74 -3.72 -16.62
N LYS A 284 2.98 -4.14 -16.36
CA LYS A 284 4.01 -3.31 -15.76
C LYS A 284 5.09 -3.04 -16.82
N PRO A 285 5.07 -1.87 -17.49
CA PRO A 285 6.07 -1.52 -18.49
C PRO A 285 7.49 -1.72 -17.96
N HIS A 286 8.41 -2.13 -18.84
CA HIS A 286 9.83 -2.38 -18.55
C HIS A 286 10.14 -3.55 -17.58
N GLU A 287 9.14 -4.15 -16.94
CA GLU A 287 9.28 -5.35 -16.10
C GLU A 287 8.50 -6.56 -16.66
N GLY A 288 7.64 -6.35 -17.66
CA GLY A 288 6.86 -7.40 -18.31
C GLY A 288 6.29 -6.98 -19.68
N PRO A 289 5.45 -7.82 -20.30
CA PRO A 289 4.79 -7.48 -21.56
C PRO A 289 3.78 -6.34 -21.36
N CYS A 290 3.57 -5.52 -22.41
CA CYS A 290 2.46 -4.57 -22.46
C CYS A 290 1.25 -5.17 -23.17
N TYR A 291 0.11 -4.47 -23.17
CA TYR A 291 -1.11 -4.95 -23.83
C TYR A 291 -0.87 -5.22 -25.32
N ARG A 292 -0.10 -4.35 -26.01
CA ARG A 292 0.27 -4.55 -27.43
C ARG A 292 1.16 -5.77 -27.67
N CYS A 293 1.92 -6.24 -26.68
CA CYS A 293 2.69 -7.47 -26.83
C CYS A 293 1.78 -8.70 -26.98
N LEU A 294 0.58 -8.66 -26.38
CA LEU A 294 -0.43 -9.71 -26.51
C LEU A 294 -1.38 -9.46 -27.69
N PHE A 295 -1.76 -8.20 -27.91
CA PHE A 295 -2.70 -7.77 -28.94
C PHE A 295 -2.05 -6.68 -29.81
N PRO A 296 -1.27 -7.03 -30.85
CA PRO A 296 -0.43 -6.07 -31.57
C PRO A 296 -1.19 -4.93 -32.24
N THR A 297 -2.37 -5.23 -32.78
CA THR A 297 -3.17 -4.30 -33.57
C THR A 297 -4.60 -4.21 -33.04
N PRO A 298 -5.21 -3.01 -33.02
CA PRO A 298 -6.61 -2.87 -32.70
C PRO A 298 -7.48 -3.64 -33.69
N PRO A 299 -8.61 -4.21 -33.25
CA PRO A 299 -9.56 -4.83 -34.16
C PRO A 299 -10.12 -3.78 -35.13
N PRO A 300 -10.47 -4.16 -36.36
CA PRO A 300 -11.11 -3.26 -37.31
C PRO A 300 -12.40 -2.64 -36.75
N PRO A 301 -12.71 -1.37 -37.11
CA PRO A 301 -13.96 -0.73 -36.69
C PRO A 301 -15.18 -1.60 -37.04
N GLY A 302 -16.08 -1.82 -36.06
CA GLY A 302 -17.33 -2.56 -36.24
C GLY A 302 -17.26 -4.08 -36.08
N MET A 303 -16.08 -4.66 -35.79
CA MET A 303 -15.91 -6.11 -35.59
C MET A 303 -16.38 -6.60 -34.21
N VAL A 304 -16.58 -5.70 -33.25
CA VAL A 304 -16.99 -6.03 -31.88
C VAL A 304 -18.20 -5.19 -31.50
N PRO A 305 -19.23 -5.77 -30.84
CA PRO A 305 -20.40 -5.01 -30.38
C PRO A 305 -19.99 -3.91 -29.39
N SER A 306 -20.59 -2.73 -29.55
CA SER A 306 -20.53 -1.61 -28.58
C SER A 306 -21.46 -1.84 -27.41
#